data_AF-B0BJ15-F1
#
_entry.id   AF-B0BJ15-F1
#
_cell.length_a   1.000
_cell.length_b   1.000
_cell.length_c   1.000
_cell.angle_alpha   90.00
_cell.angle_beta   90.00
_cell.angle_gamma   90.00
#
_symmetry.space_group_name_H-M   'P 1'
#
loop_
_entity.id
_entity.type
_entity.pdbx_description
1 polymer ?
#
loop_
_entity_poly.entity_id
_entity_poly.type
_entity_poly.pdbx_seq_one_letter_code
_entity_poly.pdbx_strand_id
1 'polypeptide(L)'
;NVSHHKAEFTLDRDHSMKPLLAAIACCSVLSPCYAGPKVSANDPLPKEVLTCGGNIIKEIGPRLEGDPDLSTGFHVLLKNGGVTIDYDTPQAVRNSKAGDHVLACLVYIPKNCPPGDARGRIYTVTNLRTLESWTAADSQHSCGGA
;
A
#
# COMPACT_ATOMS: atom_id res chain seq x y z
N ASN A 1 8.56 44.29 56.56
CA ASN A 1 10.00 44.54 56.38
C ASN A 1 10.43 43.94 55.06
N VAL A 2 10.51 44.76 54.00
CA VAL A 2 11.77 45.27 53.40
C VAL A 2 12.36 44.19 52.49
N SER A 3 12.71 44.39 51.22
CA SER A 3 12.63 45.53 50.31
C SER A 3 12.78 44.92 48.91
N HIS A 4 12.01 45.43 47.95
CA HIS A 4 12.38 45.36 46.55
C HIS A 4 13.69 46.14 46.36
N HIS A 5 14.80 45.48 46.02
CA HIS A 5 15.96 46.17 45.48
C HIS A 5 15.87 46.17 43.96
N LYS A 6 15.43 47.32 43.44
CA LYS A 6 15.74 47.79 42.10
C LYS A 6 17.25 47.82 41.93
N ALA A 7 17.75 47.24 40.85
CA ALA A 7 19.01 47.64 40.25
C ALA A 7 18.66 48.37 38.95
N GLU A 8 18.66 49.69 39.02
CA GLU A 8 18.75 50.58 37.86
C GLU A 8 20.20 50.50 37.37
N PHE A 9 20.41 49.99 36.15
CA PHE A 9 21.67 50.16 35.46
C PHE A 9 21.44 51.10 34.28
N THR A 10 22.23 52.15 34.31
CA THR A 10 22.28 53.34 33.46
C THR A 10 22.31 53.02 31.96
N LEU A 11 21.42 53.70 31.23
CA LEU A 11 21.53 53.92 29.78
C LEU A 11 22.77 54.77 29.52
N ASP A 12 23.77 54.19 28.87
CA ASP A 12 24.83 54.96 28.21
C ASP A 12 24.67 54.87 26.69
N ARG A 13 24.94 56.00 26.06
CA ARG A 13 24.53 56.40 24.72
C ARG A 13 25.67 56.14 23.74
N ASP A 14 25.29 55.93 22.49
CA ASP A 14 26.10 56.14 21.28
C ASP A 14 27.22 55.13 20.95
N HIS A 15 26.86 54.14 20.13
CA HIS A 15 27.65 53.84 18.94
C HIS A 15 26.76 53.58 17.72
N SER A 16 26.82 54.55 16.80
CA SER A 16 26.32 54.51 15.44
C SER A 16 26.58 53.17 14.75
N MET A 17 25.52 52.39 14.50
CA MET A 17 25.53 51.31 13.51
C MET A 17 24.28 51.40 12.64
N LYS A 18 24.54 51.72 11.38
CA LYS A 18 23.61 51.86 10.26
C LYS A 18 22.65 50.65 10.19
N PRO A 19 21.39 50.83 9.78
CA PRO A 19 20.46 49.71 9.64
C PRO A 19 20.91 48.86 8.45
N LEU A 20 21.64 47.78 8.73
CA LEU A 20 21.73 46.68 7.78
C LEU A 20 20.37 45.99 7.85
N LEU A 21 19.52 46.32 6.89
CA LEU A 21 18.34 45.53 6.53
C LEU A 21 18.81 44.08 6.35
N ALA A 22 18.69 43.28 7.40
CA ALA A 22 18.76 41.84 7.29
C ALA A 22 17.48 41.42 6.59
N ALA A 23 17.54 41.39 5.26
CA ALA A 23 16.56 40.67 4.47
C ALA A 23 16.60 39.22 4.97
N ILE A 24 15.60 38.84 5.77
CA ILE A 24 15.27 37.45 6.05
C ILE A 24 14.86 36.89 4.69
N ALA A 25 15.84 36.35 3.97
CA ALA A 25 15.59 35.53 2.81
C ALA A 25 14.76 34.35 3.32
N CYS A 26 13.46 34.40 3.07
CA CYS A 26 12.59 33.23 3.10
C CYS A 26 13.22 32.22 2.14
N CYS A 27 14.11 31.37 2.65
CA CYS A 27 14.41 30.09 2.04
C CYS A 27 13.13 29.26 2.14
N SER A 28 12.18 29.56 1.25
CA SER A 28 11.12 28.65 0.87
C SER A 28 11.79 27.41 0.30
N VAL A 29 12.11 26.47 1.20
CA VAL A 29 12.42 25.10 0.82
C VAL A 29 11.20 24.58 0.08
N LEU A 30 11.27 24.63 -1.25
CA LEU A 30 10.41 23.89 -2.16
C LEU A 30 10.72 22.41 -1.93
N SER A 31 10.25 21.85 -0.81
CA SER A 31 10.13 20.40 -0.70
C SER A 31 9.24 19.97 -1.84
N PRO A 32 9.73 19.15 -2.80
CA PRO A 32 8.85 18.54 -3.76
C PRO A 32 7.85 17.73 -2.93
N CYS A 33 6.56 18.07 -3.04
CA CYS A 33 5.53 17.16 -2.58
C CYS A 33 5.77 15.86 -3.35
N TYR A 34 6.33 14.85 -2.68
CA TYR A 34 6.46 13.52 -3.23
C TYR A 34 5.04 13.01 -3.46
N ALA A 35 4.54 13.22 -4.69
CA ALA A 35 3.36 12.51 -5.15
C ALA A 35 3.77 11.05 -5.21
N GLY A 36 3.29 10.25 -4.25
CA GLY A 36 3.50 8.81 -4.26
C GLY A 36 3.07 8.21 -5.59
N PRO A 37 3.59 7.03 -5.95
CA PRO A 37 3.20 6.34 -7.18
C PRO A 37 1.67 6.23 -7.24
N LYS A 38 1.10 6.73 -8.34
CA LYS A 38 -0.34 6.62 -8.59
C LYS A 38 -0.62 5.18 -9.02
N VAL A 39 -1.45 4.50 -8.24
CA VAL A 39 -1.98 3.18 -8.54
C VAL A 39 -3.12 3.31 -9.56
N SER A 40 -3.11 2.51 -10.61
CA SER A 40 -4.12 2.47 -11.68
C SER A 40 -4.82 1.13 -11.75
N ALA A 41 -6.08 1.13 -12.18
CA ALA A 41 -6.92 -0.06 -12.33
C ALA A 41 -6.40 -1.11 -13.35
N ASN A 42 -5.36 -0.77 -14.12
CA ASN A 42 -4.73 -1.64 -15.12
C ASN A 42 -3.22 -1.76 -14.90
N ASP A 43 -2.72 -1.51 -13.69
CA ASP A 43 -1.30 -1.72 -13.39
C ASP A 43 -0.93 -3.19 -13.66
N PRO A 44 0.31 -3.49 -14.07
CA PRO A 44 0.78 -4.87 -14.12
C PRO A 44 0.78 -5.47 -12.70
N LEU A 45 0.71 -6.80 -12.62
CA LEU A 45 0.91 -7.47 -11.33
C LEU A 45 2.31 -7.14 -10.78
N PRO A 46 2.41 -6.87 -9.47
CA PRO A 46 3.69 -6.62 -8.84
C PRO A 46 4.61 -7.83 -8.97
N LYS A 47 5.89 -7.58 -9.24
CA LYS A 47 6.92 -8.62 -9.44
C LYS A 47 7.92 -8.70 -8.30
N GLU A 48 7.92 -7.68 -7.44
CA GLU A 48 8.83 -7.56 -6.30
C GLU A 48 8.02 -7.58 -4.99
N VAL A 49 8.55 -8.25 -3.98
CA VAL A 49 7.89 -8.33 -2.67
C VAL A 49 7.78 -6.93 -2.06
N LEU A 50 6.63 -6.63 -1.43
CA LEU A 50 6.22 -5.32 -0.90
C LEU A 50 5.91 -4.25 -1.96
N THR A 51 5.75 -4.64 -3.22
CA THR A 51 5.21 -3.73 -4.25
C THR A 51 3.74 -4.04 -4.52
N CYS A 52 3.00 -3.01 -4.93
CA CYS A 52 1.56 -3.09 -5.16
C CYS A 52 1.18 -2.53 -6.54
N GLY A 53 0.10 -3.06 -7.10
CA GLY A 53 -0.50 -2.59 -8.34
C GLY A 53 -2.03 -2.58 -8.25
N GLY A 54 -2.66 -1.63 -8.90
CA GLY A 54 -4.11 -1.48 -8.93
C GLY A 54 -4.75 -2.42 -9.94
N ASN A 55 -5.99 -2.79 -9.68
CA ASN A 55 -6.71 -3.71 -10.53
C ASN A 55 -8.22 -3.59 -10.40
N ILE A 56 -8.92 -4.39 -11.19
CA ILE A 56 -10.36 -4.62 -11.08
C ILE A 56 -10.61 -6.12 -10.98
N ILE A 57 -11.49 -6.52 -10.06
CA ILE A 57 -12.02 -7.88 -10.01
C ILE A 57 -12.80 -8.14 -11.30
N LYS A 58 -12.33 -9.11 -12.09
CA LYS A 58 -13.04 -9.60 -13.26
C LYS A 58 -14.12 -10.59 -12.84
N GLU A 59 -13.78 -11.52 -11.95
CA GLU A 59 -14.65 -12.63 -11.57
C GLU A 59 -14.30 -13.13 -10.16
N ILE A 60 -15.31 -13.63 -9.45
CA ILE A 60 -15.16 -14.39 -8.21
C ILE A 60 -15.98 -15.65 -8.40
N GLY A 61 -15.38 -16.80 -8.11
CA GLY A 61 -16.04 -18.08 -8.26
C GLY A 61 -15.53 -19.11 -7.26
N PRO A 62 -16.18 -20.28 -7.20
CA PRO A 62 -15.72 -21.37 -6.35
C PRO A 62 -14.43 -21.98 -6.87
N ARG A 63 -13.66 -22.57 -5.96
CA ARG A 63 -12.50 -23.36 -6.35
C ARG A 63 -12.90 -24.63 -7.12
N LEU A 64 -14.03 -25.23 -6.78
CA LEU A 64 -14.57 -26.43 -7.41
C LEU A 64 -15.92 -26.16 -8.10
N GLU A 65 -16.17 -26.85 -9.20
CA GLU A 65 -17.48 -26.81 -9.85
C GLU A 65 -18.57 -27.37 -8.93
N GLY A 66 -19.76 -26.77 -8.96
CA GLY A 66 -20.90 -27.22 -8.15
C GLY A 66 -20.89 -26.76 -6.69
N ASP A 67 -20.02 -25.82 -6.32
CA ASP A 67 -19.94 -25.24 -4.97
C ASP A 67 -20.41 -23.76 -4.97
N PRO A 68 -21.71 -23.47 -5.15
CA PRO A 68 -22.21 -22.09 -5.27
C PRO A 68 -21.97 -21.25 -4.01
N ASP A 69 -21.77 -21.90 -2.86
CA ASP A 69 -21.59 -21.26 -1.56
C ASP A 69 -20.12 -20.99 -1.21
N LEU A 70 -19.17 -21.32 -2.12
CA LEU A 70 -17.73 -21.18 -1.90
C LEU A 70 -17.26 -21.94 -0.64
N SER A 71 -17.89 -23.07 -0.32
CA SER A 71 -17.62 -23.87 0.88
C SER A 71 -16.30 -24.64 0.81
N THR A 72 -15.81 -24.90 -0.41
CA THR A 72 -14.58 -25.64 -0.69
C THR A 72 -13.41 -24.74 -1.06
N GLY A 73 -13.61 -23.43 -0.98
CA GLY A 73 -12.65 -22.40 -1.32
C GLY A 73 -13.12 -21.52 -2.49
N PHE A 74 -12.25 -20.61 -2.89
CA PHE A 74 -12.56 -19.61 -3.91
C PHE A 74 -11.43 -19.45 -4.91
N HIS A 75 -11.77 -18.79 -6.02
CA HIS A 75 -10.80 -18.07 -6.83
C HIS A 75 -11.31 -16.65 -7.10
N VAL A 76 -10.39 -15.69 -7.18
CA VAL A 76 -10.65 -14.33 -7.69
C VAL A 76 -9.77 -14.12 -8.90
N LEU A 77 -10.36 -13.76 -10.03
CA LEU A 77 -9.66 -13.36 -11.25
C LEU A 77 -9.68 -11.84 -11.38
N LEU A 78 -8.53 -11.26 -11.68
CA LEU A 78 -8.34 -9.83 -11.90
C LEU A 78 -8.21 -9.53 -13.41
N LYS A 79 -8.56 -8.31 -13.83
CA LYS A 79 -8.56 -7.94 -15.27
C LYS A 79 -7.19 -8.05 -15.94
N ASN A 80 -6.10 -7.76 -15.22
CA ASN A 80 -4.74 -7.88 -15.75
C ASN A 80 -4.20 -9.33 -15.78
N GLY A 81 -5.04 -10.33 -15.47
CA GLY A 81 -4.66 -11.76 -15.44
C GLY A 81 -4.22 -12.28 -14.08
N GLY A 82 -4.15 -11.44 -13.05
CA GLY A 82 -3.88 -11.91 -11.68
C GLY A 82 -4.97 -12.84 -11.16
N VAL A 83 -4.57 -13.82 -10.38
CA VAL A 83 -5.48 -14.77 -9.74
C VAL A 83 -5.07 -14.95 -8.28
N THR A 84 -6.05 -15.15 -7.40
CA THR A 84 -5.82 -15.66 -6.05
C THR A 84 -6.76 -16.83 -5.77
N ILE A 85 -6.24 -17.92 -5.24
CA ILE A 85 -6.96 -19.17 -4.95
C ILE A 85 -6.64 -19.58 -3.52
N ASP A 86 -7.66 -20.05 -2.80
CA ASP A 86 -7.51 -20.65 -1.46
C ASP A 86 -8.61 -21.71 -1.23
N TYR A 87 -8.39 -22.59 -0.26
CA TYR A 87 -9.36 -23.56 0.24
C TYR A 87 -10.34 -22.93 1.23
N ASP A 88 -9.94 -21.86 1.92
CA ASP A 88 -10.82 -21.09 2.79
C ASP A 88 -11.39 -19.87 2.05
N THR A 89 -12.66 -19.55 2.29
CA THR A 89 -13.30 -18.36 1.71
C THR A 89 -13.54 -17.29 2.76
N PRO A 90 -12.63 -16.32 2.93
CA PRO A 90 -12.78 -15.28 3.93
C PRO A 90 -13.95 -14.36 3.59
N GLN A 91 -14.56 -13.75 4.61
CA GLN A 91 -15.70 -12.84 4.45
C GLN A 91 -15.37 -11.67 3.50
N ALA A 92 -14.11 -11.20 3.47
CA ALA A 92 -13.63 -10.18 2.54
C ALA A 92 -13.87 -10.54 1.07
N VAL A 93 -13.69 -11.81 0.69
CA VAL A 93 -13.99 -12.31 -0.66
C VAL A 93 -15.50 -12.39 -0.88
N ARG A 94 -16.25 -12.88 0.11
CA ARG A 94 -17.72 -12.97 0.03
C ARG A 94 -18.41 -11.61 -0.12
N ASN A 95 -17.83 -10.57 0.47
CA ASN A 95 -18.31 -9.19 0.38
C ASN A 95 -17.85 -8.45 -0.89
N SER A 96 -16.90 -9.04 -1.62
CA SER A 96 -16.36 -8.51 -2.88
C SER A 96 -17.23 -8.92 -4.06
N LYS A 97 -17.12 -8.19 -5.18
CA LYS A 97 -17.83 -8.53 -6.42
C LYS A 97 -17.05 -8.10 -7.66
N ALA A 98 -17.42 -8.68 -8.81
CA ALA A 98 -16.91 -8.23 -10.10
C ALA A 98 -17.12 -6.72 -10.31
N GLY A 99 -16.11 -6.05 -10.85
CA GLY A 99 -16.07 -4.60 -11.05
C GLY A 99 -15.47 -3.81 -9.90
N ASP A 100 -15.22 -4.41 -8.73
CA ASP A 100 -14.57 -3.72 -7.62
C ASP A 100 -13.12 -3.38 -7.96
N HIS A 101 -12.70 -2.16 -7.62
CA HIS A 101 -11.30 -1.77 -7.65
C HIS A 101 -10.56 -2.39 -6.47
N VAL A 102 -9.37 -2.91 -6.73
CA VAL A 102 -8.53 -3.55 -5.73
C VAL A 102 -7.10 -3.04 -5.80
N LEU A 103 -6.39 -3.10 -4.68
CA LEU A 103 -4.94 -3.03 -4.62
C LEU A 103 -4.41 -4.43 -4.36
N ALA A 104 -3.55 -4.95 -5.25
CA ALA A 104 -2.89 -6.24 -5.07
C ALA A 104 -1.41 -6.01 -4.76
N CYS A 105 -0.93 -6.51 -3.62
CA CYS A 105 0.45 -6.39 -3.18
C CYS A 105 1.11 -7.76 -3.11
N LEU A 106 2.27 -7.91 -3.74
CA LEU A 106 3.02 -9.17 -3.68
C LEU A 106 3.72 -9.27 -2.32
N VAL A 107 3.42 -10.32 -1.55
CA VAL A 107 3.97 -10.49 -0.19
C VAL A 107 4.95 -11.66 -0.09
N TYR A 108 4.92 -12.60 -1.04
CA TYR A 108 5.83 -13.74 -1.04
C TYR A 108 6.08 -14.29 -2.44
N ILE A 109 7.33 -14.66 -2.70
CA ILE A 109 7.75 -15.42 -3.90
C ILE A 109 8.37 -16.74 -3.41
N PRO A 110 7.85 -17.90 -3.85
CA PRO A 110 8.43 -19.19 -3.54
C PRO A 110 9.90 -19.31 -3.98
N LYS A 111 10.68 -20.06 -3.21
CA LYS A 111 12.09 -20.34 -3.50
C LYS A 111 12.26 -21.77 -4.00
N ASN A 112 13.39 -22.04 -4.66
CA ASN A 112 13.77 -23.37 -5.15
C ASN A 112 12.76 -23.97 -6.15
N CYS A 113 12.11 -23.13 -6.94
CA CYS A 113 11.19 -23.59 -7.99
C CYS A 113 11.97 -24.19 -9.18
N PRO A 114 11.43 -25.22 -9.85
CA PRO A 114 11.95 -25.67 -11.14
C PRO A 114 11.99 -24.53 -12.17
N PRO A 115 12.94 -24.55 -13.13
CA PRO A 115 12.99 -23.56 -14.19
C PRO A 115 11.65 -23.44 -14.95
N GLY A 116 11.09 -22.23 -14.99
CA GLY A 116 9.82 -21.94 -15.66
C GLY A 116 8.56 -22.12 -14.80
N ASP A 117 8.65 -22.74 -13.62
CA ASP A 117 7.51 -22.83 -12.69
C ASP A 117 7.51 -21.62 -11.75
N ALA A 118 6.56 -20.72 -11.96
CA ALA A 118 6.44 -19.48 -11.22
C ALA A 118 5.22 -19.43 -10.28
N ARG A 119 4.55 -20.58 -10.07
CA ARG A 119 3.33 -20.71 -9.26
C ARG A 119 3.62 -20.56 -7.77
N GLY A 120 2.61 -20.15 -7.01
CA GLY A 120 2.64 -20.07 -5.55
C GLY A 120 3.03 -18.69 -5.02
N ARG A 121 3.06 -17.65 -5.86
CA ARG A 121 3.22 -16.28 -5.35
C ARG A 121 2.02 -15.92 -4.49
N ILE A 122 2.26 -15.27 -3.37
CA ILE A 122 1.18 -14.88 -2.46
C ILE A 122 0.97 -13.39 -2.56
N TYR A 123 -0.28 -12.99 -2.73
CA TYR A 123 -0.69 -11.61 -2.79
C TYR A 123 -1.64 -11.30 -1.63
N THR A 124 -1.47 -10.13 -1.03
CA THR A 124 -2.54 -9.51 -0.24
C THR A 124 -3.33 -8.61 -1.18
N VAL A 125 -4.62 -8.85 -1.29
CA VAL A 125 -5.53 -8.04 -2.10
C VAL A 125 -6.46 -7.29 -1.18
N THR A 126 -6.59 -5.98 -1.39
CA THR A 126 -7.49 -5.11 -0.64
C THR A 126 -8.54 -4.56 -1.57
N ASN A 127 -9.81 -4.81 -1.26
CA ASN A 127 -10.93 -4.24 -1.98
C ASN A 127 -11.13 -2.78 -1.57
N LEU A 128 -11.00 -1.86 -2.51
CA LEU A 128 -11.06 -0.42 -2.22
C LEU A 128 -12.47 0.10 -1.98
N ARG A 129 -13.51 -0.72 -2.23
CA ARG A 129 -14.90 -0.42 -1.88
C ARG A 129 -15.23 -0.84 -0.45
N THR A 130 -14.85 -2.06 -0.05
CA THR A 130 -15.16 -2.59 1.29
C THR A 130 -14.07 -2.30 2.32
N LEU A 131 -12.86 -1.97 1.86
CA LEU A 131 -11.63 -1.83 2.65
C LEU A 131 -11.19 -3.12 3.35
N GLU A 132 -11.77 -4.25 2.96
CA GLU A 132 -11.40 -5.56 3.47
C GLU A 132 -10.29 -6.17 2.60
N SER A 133 -9.47 -7.02 3.23
CA SER A 133 -8.36 -7.66 2.56
C SER A 133 -8.39 -9.18 2.74
N TRP A 134 -7.84 -9.89 1.77
CA TRP A 134 -7.49 -11.30 1.88
C TRP A 134 -6.06 -11.53 1.40
N THR A 135 -5.44 -12.61 1.84
CA THR A 135 -4.10 -13.01 1.42
C THR A 135 -4.17 -14.44 0.93
N ALA A 136 -3.80 -14.68 -0.33
CA ALA A 136 -3.93 -15.99 -0.98
C ALA A 136 -2.89 -16.16 -2.10
N ALA A 137 -2.63 -17.40 -2.48
CA ALA A 137 -1.66 -17.74 -3.52
C ALA A 137 -2.26 -17.59 -4.93
N ASP A 138 -1.42 -17.37 -5.93
CA ASP A 138 -1.82 -17.37 -7.35
C ASP A 138 -1.99 -18.77 -7.96
N SER A 139 -1.86 -19.80 -7.13
CA SER A 139 -2.06 -21.19 -7.52
C SER A 139 -2.47 -22.01 -6.32
N GLN A 140 -3.27 -23.05 -6.56
CA GLN A 140 -3.68 -23.99 -5.54
C GLN A 140 -2.49 -24.75 -4.93
N HIS A 141 -1.46 -25.00 -5.74
CA HIS A 141 -0.24 -25.67 -5.32
C HIS A 141 0.95 -24.75 -5.59
N SER A 142 1.93 -24.75 -4.68
CA SER A 142 3.18 -24.02 -4.87
C SER A 142 4.01 -24.63 -6.02
N CYS A 143 4.99 -23.88 -6.52
CA CYS A 143 5.93 -24.39 -7.50
C CYS A 143 6.59 -25.72 -7.05
N GLY A 144 6.91 -26.58 -8.02
CA GLY A 144 7.62 -27.84 -7.76
C GLY A 144 6.74 -29.06 -7.48
N GLY A 145 5.42 -28.95 -7.45
CA GLY A 145 4.53 -30.11 -7.37
C GLY A 145 3.06 -29.77 -7.15
N ALA A 146 2.28 -30.80 -6.86
CA ALA A 146 0.93 -30.73 -6.31
C ALA A 146 0.92 -31.45 -4.96
#